data_AF-A0A939DUA5-F1
#
_entry.id   AF-A0A939DUA5-F1
#
_cell.length_a   1.000
_cell.length_b   1.000
_cell.length_c   1.000
_cell.angle_alpha   90.00
_cell.angle_beta   90.00
_cell.angle_gamma   90.00
#
_symmetry.space_group_name_H-M   'P 1'
#
loop_
_entity.id
_entity.type
_entity.pdbx_description
1 polymer ?
#
loop_
_entity_poly.entity_id
_entity_poly.type
_entity_poly.pdbx_seq_one_letter_code
_entity_poly.pdbx_strand_id
1 'polypeptide(L)'
;VLPAAFTQVTGEAHWWPLLRARAIEKQCFVVAAGQGGQHANGRETYGHSTIITPWGEVLTSLAQGPGLVQALVDFDQMHEIRRNMPVGQHNQFRSELIEFNS
;
A
#
# COMPACT_ATOMS: atom_id res chain seq x y z
N VAL A 1 -0.57 5.45 4.49
CA VAL A 1 0.72 4.82 4.84
C VAL A 1 0.43 3.48 5.50
N LEU A 2 1.07 2.40 5.05
CA LEU A 2 0.89 1.05 5.59
C LEU A 2 2.25 0.51 6.05
N PRO A 3 2.60 0.62 7.34
CA PRO A 3 3.73 -0.11 7.90
C PRO A 3 3.33 -1.58 8.07
N ALA A 4 4.11 -2.51 7.55
CA ALA A 4 3.78 -3.93 7.69
C ALA A 4 5.01 -4.85 7.66
N ALA A 5 5.00 -5.84 8.55
CA ALA A 5 6.02 -6.88 8.66
C ALA A 5 5.47 -8.22 8.18
N PHE A 6 5.17 -8.32 6.88
CA PHE A 6 4.76 -9.59 6.28
C PHE A 6 5.89 -10.61 6.42
N THR A 7 5.54 -11.84 6.84
CA THR A 7 6.47 -12.97 6.75
C THR A 7 6.82 -13.24 5.29
N GLN A 8 7.96 -13.88 5.04
CA GLN A 8 8.44 -14.15 3.67
C GLN A 8 7.36 -14.77 2.77
N VAL A 9 6.76 -15.89 3.19
CA VAL A 9 5.76 -16.64 2.40
C VAL A 9 4.48 -15.82 2.17
N THR A 10 3.96 -15.15 3.21
CA THR A 10 2.73 -14.37 3.08
C THR A 10 2.97 -13.11 2.25
N GLY A 11 4.15 -12.49 2.38
CA GLY A 11 4.54 -11.31 1.62
C GLY A 11 4.66 -11.60 0.14
N GLU A 12 5.33 -12.69 -0.21
CA GLU A 12 5.48 -13.13 -1.61
C GLU A 12 4.13 -13.28 -2.32
N ALA A 13 3.14 -13.86 -1.65
CA ALA A 13 1.81 -14.06 -2.21
C ALA A 13 0.94 -12.78 -2.21
N HIS A 14 0.97 -11.99 -1.13
CA HIS A 14 -0.08 -10.99 -0.87
C HIS A 14 0.37 -9.53 -0.84
N TRP A 15 1.67 -9.25 -0.73
CA TRP A 15 2.17 -7.88 -0.63
C TRP A 15 1.70 -7.02 -1.81
N TRP A 16 1.99 -7.47 -3.03
CA TRP A 16 1.66 -6.71 -4.24
C TRP A 16 0.15 -6.62 -4.51
N PRO A 17 -0.62 -7.72 -4.47
CA PRO A 17 -2.07 -7.63 -4.69
C PRO A 17 -2.76 -6.69 -3.69
N LEU A 18 -2.43 -6.81 -2.40
CA LEU A 18 -3.08 -6.00 -1.36
C LEU A 18 -2.76 -4.51 -1.52
N LEU A 19 -1.49 -4.15 -1.70
CA LEU A 19 -1.11 -2.75 -1.80
C LEU A 19 -1.65 -2.09 -3.08
N ARG A 20 -1.58 -2.78 -4.22
CA ARG A 20 -2.11 -2.26 -5.49
C ARG A 20 -3.63 -2.14 -5.45
N ALA A 21 -4.33 -3.12 -4.87
CA ALA A 21 -5.78 -3.05 -4.70
C ALA A 21 -6.19 -1.81 -3.87
N ARG A 22 -5.50 -1.57 -2.73
CA ARG A 22 -5.76 -0.39 -1.89
C ARG A 22 -5.49 0.93 -2.62
N ALA A 23 -4.42 1.01 -3.41
CA ALA A 23 -4.10 2.20 -4.18
C ALA A 23 -5.17 2.52 -5.22
N ILE A 24 -5.64 1.49 -5.95
CA ILE A 24 -6.65 1.61 -7.00
C ILE A 24 -8.03 1.92 -6.42
N GLU A 25 -8.48 1.15 -5.42
CA GLU A 25 -9.84 1.28 -4.88
C GLU A 25 -10.08 2.65 -4.21
N LYS A 26 -9.03 3.20 -3.58
CA LYS A 26 -9.07 4.51 -2.90
C LYS A 26 -8.55 5.64 -3.78
N GLN A 27 -8.03 5.33 -4.97
CA GLN A 27 -7.41 6.27 -5.89
C GLN A 27 -6.45 7.20 -5.15
N CYS A 28 -5.47 6.61 -4.47
CA CYS A 28 -4.51 7.32 -3.65
C CYS A 28 -3.11 6.73 -3.79
N PHE A 29 -2.10 7.55 -3.49
CA PHE A 29 -0.75 7.04 -3.34
C PHE A 29 -0.65 6.16 -2.09
N VAL A 30 -0.04 4.99 -2.24
CA VAL A 30 0.23 4.08 -1.12
C VAL A 30 1.72 4.08 -0.85
N VAL A 31 2.10 4.55 0.34
CA VAL A 31 3.45 4.41 0.89
C VAL A 31 3.44 3.24 1.87
N ALA A 32 4.19 2.19 1.58
CA ALA A 32 4.28 1.00 2.40
C ALA A 32 5.71 0.77 2.87
N ALA A 33 5.93 0.82 4.18
CA ALA A 33 7.22 0.52 4.79
C ALA A 33 7.24 -0.96 5.19
N GLY A 34 8.04 -1.74 4.49
CA GLY A 34 8.20 -3.18 4.67
C GLY A 34 9.47 -3.53 5.46
N GLN A 35 9.31 -4.31 6.52
CA GLN A 35 10.45 -4.88 7.27
C GLN A 35 11.01 -6.06 6.49
N GLY A 36 12.33 -6.07 6.26
CA GLY A 36 13.01 -7.08 5.44
C GLY A 36 14.11 -7.82 6.21
N GLY A 37 14.42 -9.05 5.77
CA GLY A 37 15.53 -9.84 6.26
C GLY A 37 15.18 -10.81 7.40
N GLN A 38 16.22 -11.45 7.93
CA GLN A 38 16.11 -12.36 9.07
C GLN A 38 16.23 -11.62 10.40
N HIS A 39 15.29 -11.89 11.30
CA HIS A 39 15.28 -11.40 12.66
C HIS A 39 16.05 -12.36 13.57
N ALA A 40 16.54 -11.87 14.71
CA ALA A 40 17.31 -12.65 15.67
C ALA A 40 16.58 -13.90 16.20
N ASN A 41 15.25 -13.96 16.07
CA ASN A 41 14.42 -15.10 16.45
C ASN A 41 14.19 -16.11 15.30
N GLY A 42 14.91 -15.98 14.18
CA GLY A 42 14.79 -16.87 13.01
C GLY A 42 13.61 -16.56 12.08
N ARG A 43 12.78 -15.56 12.40
CA ARG A 43 11.70 -15.12 11.49
C ARG A 43 12.29 -14.39 10.30
N GLU A 44 11.77 -14.65 9.11
CA GLU A 44 12.11 -13.90 7.91
C GLU A 44 10.91 -13.04 7.48
N THR A 45 11.17 -11.78 7.14
CA THR A 45 10.16 -10.84 6.65
C THR A 45 10.49 -10.37 5.24
N TYR A 46 9.43 -10.15 4.48
CA TYR A 46 9.50 -10.00 3.03
C TYR A 46 10.27 -8.75 2.55
N GLY A 47 10.23 -7.66 3.31
CA GLY A 47 10.78 -6.37 2.87
C GLY A 47 9.84 -5.66 1.91
N HIS A 48 10.36 -5.30 0.74
CA HIS A 48 9.62 -4.64 -0.34
C HIS A 48 8.96 -3.31 0.05
N SER A 49 9.66 -2.49 0.85
CA SER A 49 9.26 -1.09 1.07
C SER A 49 9.02 -0.40 -0.27
N THR A 50 7.86 0.22 -0.47
CA THR A 50 7.41 0.64 -1.81
C THR A 50 6.49 1.86 -1.78
N ILE A 51 6.44 2.57 -2.91
CA ILE A 51 5.49 3.66 -3.17
C ILE A 51 4.71 3.32 -4.44
N ILE A 52 3.38 3.39 -4.38
CA ILE A 52 2.47 3.02 -5.47
C ILE A 52 1.55 4.20 -5.83
N THR A 53 1.29 4.41 -7.12
CA THR A 53 0.40 5.45 -7.64
C THR A 53 -1.08 5.14 -7.42
N PRO A 54 -1.99 6.13 -7.53
CA PRO A 54 -3.44 5.92 -7.56
C PRO A 54 -3.94 4.96 -8.64
N TRP A 55 -3.13 4.67 -9.66
CA TRP A 55 -3.44 3.72 -10.73
C TRP A 55 -2.88 2.31 -10.47
N GLY A 56 -2.25 2.11 -9.31
CA GLY A 56 -1.65 0.83 -8.91
C GLY A 56 -0.28 0.56 -9.52
N GLU A 57 0.40 1.56 -10.05
CA GLU A 57 1.77 1.41 -10.58
C GLU A 57 2.79 1.59 -9.47
N VAL A 58 3.85 0.78 -9.46
CA VAL A 58 4.93 0.92 -8.47
C VAL A 58 5.91 1.99 -8.95
N LEU A 59 6.02 3.09 -8.20
CA LEU A 59 6.97 4.17 -8.50
C LEU A 59 8.40 3.78 -8.12
N THR A 60 8.55 3.10 -6.98
CA THR A 60 9.85 2.69 -6.45
C THR A 60 9.67 1.62 -5.40
N SER A 61 10.66 0.73 -5.27
CA SER A 61 10.65 -0.35 -4.29
C SER A 61 12.06 -0.70 -3.85
N LEU A 62 12.23 -0.94 -2.56
CA LEU A 62 13.43 -1.55 -1.98
C LEU A 62 13.10 -2.97 -1.56
N ALA A 63 13.67 -3.96 -2.26
CA ALA A 63 13.36 -5.37 -2.04
C ALA A 63 13.75 -5.85 -0.64
N GLN A 64 15.00 -5.64 -0.23
CA GLN A 64 15.50 -6.08 1.08
C GLN A 64 16.56 -5.11 1.62
N GLY A 65 16.90 -5.29 2.90
CA GLY A 65 17.94 -4.54 3.58
C GLY A 65 17.50 -3.15 4.07
N PRO A 66 18.31 -2.50 4.93
CA PRO A 66 18.06 -1.15 5.37
C PRO A 66 18.24 -0.15 4.22
N GLY A 67 17.36 0.84 4.12
CA GLY A 67 17.47 1.87 3.09
C GLY A 67 16.30 2.85 3.10
N LEU A 68 16.33 3.77 2.14
CA LEU A 68 15.31 4.79 1.94
C LEU A 68 14.66 4.60 0.56
N VAL A 69 13.33 4.72 0.54
CA VAL A 69 12.52 4.75 -0.68
C VAL A 69 11.90 6.13 -0.80
N GLN A 70 12.11 6.80 -1.92
CA GLN A 70 11.59 8.14 -2.20
C GLN A 70 11.09 8.23 -3.65
N ALA A 71 10.04 9.04 -3.86
CA ALA A 71 9.50 9.34 -5.18
C ALA A 71 8.94 10.77 -5.20
N LEU A 72 9.00 11.38 -6.39
CA LEU A 72 8.25 12.60 -6.67
C LEU A 72 6.79 12.23 -6.92
N VAL A 73 5.88 13.03 -6.37
CA VAL A 73 4.45 12.75 -6.36
C VAL A 73 3.71 13.91 -7.00
N ASP A 74 2.91 13.62 -8.01
CA ASP A 74 2.05 14.60 -8.67
C ASP A 74 0.60 14.41 -8.22
N PHE A 75 0.09 15.38 -7.46
CA PHE A 75 -1.28 15.35 -6.98
C PHE A 75 -2.29 15.78 -8.05
N ASP A 76 -1.88 16.53 -9.07
CA ASP A 76 -2.77 16.92 -10.17
C ASP A 76 -3.16 15.68 -10.99
N GLN A 77 -2.21 14.79 -11.23
CA GLN A 77 -2.48 13.48 -11.84
C GLN A 77 -3.47 12.65 -11.02
N MET A 78 -3.33 12.63 -9.68
CA MET A 78 -4.29 11.95 -8.79
C MET A 78 -5.69 12.56 -8.91
N HIS A 79 -5.79 13.89 -8.95
CA HIS A 79 -7.07 14.57 -9.11
C HIS A 79 -7.70 14.25 -10.48
N GLU A 80 -6.91 14.18 -11.53
CA GLU A 80 -7.37 13.78 -12.86
C GLU A 80 -7.91 12.34 -12.87
N ILE A 81 -7.19 11.38 -12.29
CA ILE A 81 -7.64 9.99 -12.15
C ILE A 81 -9.01 9.92 -11.44
N ARG A 82 -9.19 10.68 -10.37
CA ARG A 82 -10.47 10.75 -9.63
C ARG A 82 -11.59 11.41 -10.43
N ARG A 83 -11.28 12.40 -11.26
CA ARG A 83 -12.28 13.05 -12.14
C ARG A 83 -12.72 12.11 -13.25
N ASN A 84 -11.78 11.42 -13.90
CA ASN A 84 -12.06 10.54 -15.03
C ASN A 84 -12.74 9.24 -14.60
N MET A 85 -12.47 8.77 -13.37
CA MET A 85 -13.10 7.58 -12.81
C MET A 85 -13.43 7.83 -11.33
N PRO A 86 -14.59 8.42 -10.99
CA PRO A 86 -14.91 8.80 -9.61
C PRO A 86 -15.37 7.59 -8.77
N VAL A 87 -14.47 6.65 -8.48
CA VAL A 87 -14.77 5.39 -7.75
C VAL A 87 -15.45 5.67 -6.41
N GLY A 88 -15.00 6.71 -5.69
CA GLY A 88 -15.58 7.11 -4.41
C GLY A 88 -17.04 7.59 -4.49
N GLN A 89 -17.48 8.10 -5.65
CA GLN A 89 -18.88 8.50 -5.86
C GLN A 89 -19.77 7.32 -6.24
N HIS A 90 -19.21 6.32 -6.92
CA HIS A 90 -19.93 5.10 -7.30
C HIS A 90 -20.04 4.09 -6.14
N ASN A 91 -19.23 4.24 -5.09
CA ASN A 91 -19.28 3.36 -3.93
C ASN A 91 -20.51 3.67 -3.04
N GLN A 92 -21.61 2.96 -3.29
CA GLN A 92 -22.87 3.12 -2.56
C GLN A 92 -22.88 2.44 -1.18
N PHE A 93 -21.86 1.62 -0.86
CA PHE A 93 -21.76 0.94 0.42
C PHE A 93 -20.95 1.79 1.41
N ARG A 94 -21.65 2.60 2.20
CA ARG A 94 -21.09 3.26 3.38
C ARG A 94 -21.16 2.30 4.56
N SER A 95 -20.01 1.81 5.01
CA SER A 95 -19.90 1.09 6.27
C SER A 95 -19.82 2.12 7.41
N GLU A 96 -20.85 2.19 8.24
CA GLU A 96 -20.81 2.95 9.48
C GLU A 96 -20.16 2.08 10.57
N LEU A 97 -19.28 2.68 11.36
CA LEU A 97 -18.65 2.03 12.50
C LEU A 97 -19.68 2.05 13.64
N ILE A 98 -20.25 0.88 13.97
CA ILE A 98 -21.13 0.77 15.13
C ILE A 98 -20.23 0.71 16.36
N GLU A 99 -20.12 1.83 17.09
CA GLU A 99 -19.52 1.84 18.41
C GLU A 99 -20.47 1.17 19.40
N PHE A 100 -20.12 -0.03 19.88
CA PHE A 100 -20.77 -0.64 21.02
C PHE A 100 -20.20 -0.03 22.29
N ASN A 101 -20.95 0.88 22.92
CA ASN A 101 -20.65 1.33 24.28
C ASN A 101 -20.75 0.13 25.23
N SER A 102 -19.63 -0.22 25.88
CA SER A 102 -19.60 -1.11 27.06
C SER A 102 -19.58 -0.29 28.33
#